data_AF-A0A961JQJ0-F1
#
_entry.id   AF-A0A961JQJ0-F1
#
_cell.length_a   1.000
_cell.length_b   1.000
_cell.length_c   1.000
_cell.angle_alpha   90.00
_cell.angle_beta   90.00
_cell.angle_gamma   90.00
#
_symmetry.space_group_name_H-M   'P 1'
#
loop_
_entity.id
_entity.type
_entity.pdbx_description
1 polymer ?
#
loop_
_entity_poly.entity_id
_entity_poly.type
_entity_poly.pdbx_seq_one_letter_code
_entity_poly.pdbx_strand_id
1 'polypeptide(L)'
;ARTQAQTNTGGSDRARPGVIVPTTHEPITVVSLKRRKRLPASYVALKGDFRPLQISSDYDRFVRGPLQAVLAELVSFELVLDGDIDCGRSWELPVLVAHWLEVAERAEAEGRAEPDSAPLVWATGMVDADLRPLPSDYHIPRKIAACAGNFAGWRADFGKIIAIVPKTAEPEEETRLRDLFAAEDIPVHFIADFEELDAVLRNETGRAVTPPAPEPAAELLAPADTPVPRAPSRKRRLPAWLWGVAGLAAVGLFVFFVPVLENGSVLSSLLGNSGDKEQAFRVPGEPALSVNGLYAEDRTECIDKIFSGAPLDTRSATKTVDGFSLQTGGALCGLAFRNHALDTIEVTLDADLIRRGIAGSSSLATPMVLGPNQSRELIFAQPPGVLSAGTQVSEPGQPDRHWTIRLQ
;
A
#
# COMPACT_ATOMS: atom_id res chain seq x y z
N ALA A 1 -0.09 11.95 -61.26
CA ALA A 1 -0.28 12.34 -59.85
C ALA A 1 0.32 11.24 -58.98
N ARG A 2 1.50 11.49 -58.39
CA ARG A 2 2.21 10.57 -57.49
C ARG A 2 1.70 10.81 -56.08
N THR A 3 1.05 9.83 -55.48
CA THR A 3 0.64 9.85 -54.08
C THR A 3 1.87 9.51 -53.23
N GLN A 4 2.49 10.52 -52.63
CA GLN A 4 3.53 10.33 -51.62
C GLN A 4 2.85 9.85 -50.32
N ALA A 5 3.14 8.61 -49.96
CA ALA A 5 2.97 8.12 -48.60
C ALA A 5 3.95 8.91 -47.70
N GLN A 6 3.41 9.76 -46.82
CA GLN A 6 4.16 10.29 -45.70
C GLN A 6 4.35 9.17 -44.68
N THR A 7 5.47 8.48 -44.80
CA THR A 7 6.07 7.74 -43.69
C THR A 7 6.48 8.76 -42.63
N ASN A 8 5.66 8.88 -41.57
CA ASN A 8 6.09 9.50 -40.33
C ASN A 8 7.17 8.64 -39.69
N THR A 9 8.40 8.79 -40.14
CA THR A 9 9.59 8.47 -39.34
C THR A 9 9.70 9.54 -38.26
N GLY A 10 8.89 9.39 -37.21
CA GLY A 10 9.10 10.10 -35.95
C GLY A 10 10.45 9.68 -35.40
N GLY A 11 11.35 10.66 -35.28
CA GLY A 11 12.73 10.46 -34.87
C GLY A 11 12.85 9.67 -33.57
N SER A 12 13.96 8.95 -33.46
CA SER A 12 14.40 8.20 -32.29
C SER A 12 14.17 8.98 -30.99
N ASP A 13 13.10 8.65 -30.28
CA ASP A 13 12.92 9.02 -28.88
C ASP A 13 13.95 8.19 -28.13
N ARG A 14 14.94 8.86 -27.51
CA ARG A 14 16.02 8.23 -26.73
C ARG A 14 15.44 7.13 -25.86
N ALA A 15 16.12 5.97 -25.82
CA ALA A 15 15.78 4.85 -24.93
C ALA A 15 15.74 5.36 -23.48
N ARG A 16 14.55 5.76 -23.05
CA ARG A 16 14.26 6.02 -21.64
C ARG A 16 14.30 4.66 -20.97
N PRO A 17 14.97 4.48 -19.82
CA PRO A 17 14.82 3.26 -19.06
C PRO A 17 13.33 3.08 -18.78
N GLY A 18 12.76 1.98 -19.28
CA GLY A 18 11.37 1.65 -19.00
C GLY A 18 11.31 0.87 -17.70
N VAL A 19 10.36 1.24 -16.84
CA VAL A 19 10.00 0.40 -15.70
C VAL A 19 8.62 -0.16 -15.96
N ILE A 20 8.47 -1.48 -15.82
CA ILE A 20 7.20 -2.19 -15.89
C ILE A 20 6.68 -2.40 -14.47
N VAL A 21 5.43 -1.99 -14.25
CA VAL A 21 4.60 -2.33 -13.10
C VAL A 21 3.68 -3.49 -13.54
N PRO A 22 4.04 -4.75 -13.26
CA PRO A 22 3.26 -5.89 -13.71
C PRO A 22 2.04 -6.09 -12.82
N THR A 23 0.88 -6.24 -13.46
CA THR A 23 -0.36 -6.68 -12.80
C THR A 23 -0.68 -8.12 -13.16
N THR A 24 -1.66 -8.71 -12.47
CA THR A 24 -2.15 -10.07 -12.74
C THR A 24 -3.09 -10.14 -13.96
N HIS A 25 -3.37 -9.01 -14.60
CA HIS A 25 -4.21 -8.87 -15.79
C HIS A 25 -3.39 -8.45 -17.00
N GLU A 26 -2.70 -7.32 -16.91
CA GLU A 26 -1.85 -6.78 -17.98
C GLU A 26 -0.63 -6.02 -17.43
N PRO A 27 0.49 -5.98 -18.16
CA PRO A 27 1.62 -5.14 -17.77
C PRO A 27 1.32 -3.66 -17.97
N ILE A 28 1.80 -2.83 -17.04
CA ILE A 28 1.72 -1.38 -17.11
C ILE A 28 3.13 -0.81 -17.21
N THR A 29 3.34 0.13 -18.11
CA THR A 29 4.62 0.82 -18.30
C THR A 29 4.60 2.16 -17.57
N VAL A 30 5.68 2.47 -16.87
CA VAL A 30 5.99 3.85 -16.46
C VAL A 30 6.42 4.63 -17.71
N VAL A 31 5.53 5.46 -18.23
CA VAL A 31 5.73 6.24 -19.46
C VAL A 31 6.62 7.46 -19.21
N SER A 32 6.42 8.12 -18.07
CA SER A 32 7.30 9.22 -17.65
C SER A 32 7.18 9.51 -16.17
N LEU A 33 8.28 9.93 -15.56
CA LEU A 33 8.33 10.50 -14.23
C LEU A 33 8.88 11.92 -14.32
N LYS A 34 8.15 12.92 -13.82
CA LYS A 34 8.53 14.33 -13.95
C LYS A 34 8.43 15.05 -12.62
N ARG A 35 9.49 15.80 -12.26
CA ARG A 35 9.43 16.78 -11.16
C ARG A 35 8.54 17.96 -11.51
N ARG A 36 7.71 18.39 -10.56
CA ARG A 36 6.70 19.44 -10.72
C ARG A 36 6.67 20.36 -9.50
N LYS A 37 7.58 21.34 -9.49
CA LYS A 37 7.75 22.32 -8.37
C LYS A 37 6.50 23.09 -7.96
N ARG A 38 5.51 23.22 -8.85
CA ARG A 38 4.28 23.99 -8.61
C ARG A 38 3.08 23.13 -8.19
N LEU A 39 3.24 21.81 -8.11
CA LEU A 39 2.14 20.94 -7.69
C LEU A 39 2.09 20.83 -6.17
N PRO A 40 0.89 20.91 -5.58
CA PRO A 40 0.73 20.80 -4.14
C PRO A 40 1.01 19.40 -3.61
N ALA A 41 0.92 18.35 -4.45
CA ALA A 41 1.15 16.95 -4.13
C ALA A 41 1.61 16.19 -5.39
N SER A 42 2.31 15.08 -5.20
CA SER A 42 2.61 14.13 -6.28
C SER A 42 1.34 13.41 -6.70
N TYR A 43 1.27 12.97 -7.95
CA TYR A 43 0.13 12.20 -8.44
C TYR A 43 0.54 11.24 -9.55
N VAL A 44 -0.34 10.27 -9.80
CA VAL A 44 -0.23 9.33 -10.91
C VAL A 44 -1.34 9.62 -11.90
N ALA A 45 -1.06 9.62 -13.20
CA ALA A 45 -2.09 9.77 -14.24
C ALA A 45 -1.85 8.82 -15.41
N LEU A 46 -2.89 8.60 -16.21
CA LEU A 46 -2.76 7.87 -17.47
C LEU A 46 -2.12 8.74 -18.55
N LYS A 47 -1.45 8.09 -19.50
CA LYS A 47 -0.88 8.72 -20.68
C LYS A 47 -1.95 9.50 -21.45
N GLY A 48 -1.73 10.80 -21.58
CA GLY A 48 -2.67 11.70 -22.26
C GLY A 48 -3.80 12.23 -21.37
N ASP A 49 -3.81 11.87 -20.09
CA ASP A 49 -4.70 12.41 -19.06
C ASP A 49 -3.87 13.20 -18.01
N PHE A 50 -4.53 14.07 -17.26
CA PHE A 50 -3.97 14.84 -16.15
C PHE A 50 -4.72 14.61 -14.84
N ARG A 51 -5.83 13.86 -14.87
CA ARG A 51 -6.61 13.53 -13.68
C ARG A 51 -5.86 12.49 -12.85
N PRO A 52 -5.77 12.67 -11.52
CA PRO A 52 -5.10 11.72 -10.66
C PRO A 52 -5.84 10.38 -10.63
N LEU A 53 -5.08 9.28 -10.74
CA LEU A 53 -5.53 7.91 -10.51
C LEU A 53 -5.77 7.64 -9.03
N GLN A 54 -6.48 6.55 -8.73
CA GLN A 54 -6.87 6.18 -7.36
C GLN A 54 -5.67 6.03 -6.42
N ILE A 55 -4.55 5.53 -6.92
CA ILE A 55 -3.31 5.35 -6.14
C ILE A 55 -2.54 6.66 -5.87
N SER A 56 -2.98 7.80 -6.39
CA SER A 56 -2.20 9.06 -6.32
C SER A 56 -1.93 9.52 -4.89
N SER A 57 -2.88 9.31 -3.97
CA SER A 57 -2.69 9.70 -2.56
C SER A 57 -1.65 8.84 -1.84
N ASP A 58 -1.62 7.54 -2.13
CA ASP A 58 -0.60 6.65 -1.57
C ASP A 58 0.76 6.90 -2.22
N TYR A 59 0.78 7.20 -3.53
CA TYR A 59 1.97 7.64 -4.22
C TYR A 59 2.55 8.94 -3.63
N ASP A 60 1.73 9.96 -3.37
CA ASP A 60 2.21 11.19 -2.70
C ASP A 60 2.76 10.89 -1.30
N ARG A 61 2.09 10.02 -0.53
CA ARG A 61 2.58 9.59 0.79
C ARG A 61 3.93 8.86 0.67
N PHE A 62 4.07 8.01 -0.35
CA PHE A 62 5.31 7.28 -0.60
C PHE A 62 6.46 8.23 -0.96
N VAL A 63 6.21 9.20 -1.85
CA VAL A 63 7.16 10.26 -2.21
C VAL A 63 7.56 11.11 -1.00
N ARG A 64 6.59 11.49 -0.17
CA ARG A 64 6.81 12.33 1.01
C ARG A 64 7.31 11.57 2.24
N GLY A 65 7.34 10.24 2.20
CA GLY A 65 7.77 9.41 3.31
C GLY A 65 9.01 8.62 2.91
N PRO A 66 8.89 7.31 2.67
CA PRO A 66 10.06 6.43 2.48
C PRO A 66 11.00 6.88 1.35
N LEU A 67 10.48 7.42 0.24
CA LEU A 67 11.31 7.86 -0.89
C LEU A 67 12.22 9.05 -0.57
N GLN A 68 12.00 9.78 0.53
CA GLN A 68 12.92 10.85 0.92
C GLN A 68 14.34 10.34 1.22
N ALA A 69 14.52 9.04 1.53
CA ALA A 69 15.84 8.44 1.66
C ALA A 69 16.63 8.44 0.33
N VAL A 70 15.92 8.50 -0.81
CA VAL A 70 16.50 8.53 -2.16
C VAL A 70 16.47 9.94 -2.76
N LEU A 71 15.42 10.72 -2.45
CA LEU A 71 15.16 12.02 -3.03
C LEU A 71 15.84 13.15 -2.23
N ALA A 72 16.78 13.85 -2.86
CA ALA A 72 17.47 14.98 -2.23
C ALA A 72 16.64 16.27 -2.08
N GLU A 73 15.52 16.38 -2.79
CA GLU A 73 14.66 17.57 -2.74
C GLU A 73 13.21 17.17 -2.48
N LEU A 74 12.54 17.91 -1.59
CA LEU A 74 11.09 17.85 -1.39
C LEU A 74 10.37 18.51 -2.57
N VAL A 75 10.17 17.74 -3.63
CA VAL A 75 9.45 18.15 -4.84
C VAL A 75 8.32 17.18 -5.15
N SER A 76 7.20 17.70 -5.64
CA SER A 76 6.09 16.88 -6.11
C SER A 76 6.40 16.28 -7.48
N PHE A 77 5.89 15.08 -7.76
CA PHE A 77 6.11 14.37 -9.02
C PHE A 77 4.81 14.07 -9.75
N GLU A 78 4.87 14.10 -11.08
CA GLU A 78 3.87 13.52 -11.98
C GLU A 78 4.42 12.20 -12.49
N LEU A 79 3.80 11.10 -12.09
CA LEU A 79 4.04 9.76 -12.63
C LEU A 79 2.98 9.47 -13.69
N VAL A 80 3.39 9.11 -14.90
CA VAL A 80 2.49 8.80 -16.01
C VAL A 80 2.60 7.31 -16.35
N LEU A 81 1.46 6.63 -16.38
CA LEU A 81 1.32 5.22 -16.71
C LEU A 81 0.54 5.03 -18.01
N ASP A 82 0.70 3.90 -18.69
CA ASP A 82 -0.12 3.55 -19.86
C ASP A 82 -1.36 2.67 -19.53
N GLY A 83 -1.51 2.28 -18.27
CA GLY A 83 -2.64 1.51 -17.74
C GLY A 83 -2.94 1.86 -16.28
N ASP A 84 -4.10 1.42 -15.79
CA ASP A 84 -4.58 1.73 -14.43
C ASP A 84 -4.13 0.68 -13.41
N ILE A 85 -3.86 1.13 -12.18
CA ILE A 85 -3.51 0.27 -11.05
C ILE A 85 -4.66 0.31 -10.07
N ASP A 86 -5.48 -0.74 -10.08
CA ASP A 86 -6.74 -0.76 -9.33
C ASP A 86 -6.55 -0.97 -7.81
N CYS A 87 -5.57 -1.79 -7.40
CA CYS A 87 -5.38 -2.13 -5.99
C CYS A 87 -4.00 -2.70 -5.65
N GLY A 88 -3.70 -2.72 -4.35
CA GLY A 88 -2.51 -3.35 -3.78
C GLY A 88 -1.30 -2.40 -3.70
N ARG A 89 -0.24 -2.87 -3.04
CA ARG A 89 1.00 -2.11 -2.82
C ARG A 89 2.19 -2.63 -3.62
N SER A 90 1.97 -3.62 -4.49
CA SER A 90 3.05 -4.22 -5.29
C SER A 90 3.66 -3.29 -6.35
N TRP A 91 3.09 -2.09 -6.51
CA TRP A 91 3.60 -1.02 -7.38
C TRP A 91 4.70 -0.18 -6.72
N GLU A 92 4.87 -0.26 -5.40
CA GLU A 92 5.81 0.62 -4.68
C GLU A 92 7.26 0.34 -5.08
N LEU A 93 7.66 -0.92 -5.22
CA LEU A 93 9.01 -1.28 -5.67
C LEU A 93 9.33 -0.81 -7.10
N PRO A 94 8.52 -1.06 -8.14
CA PRO A 94 8.80 -0.50 -9.46
C PRO A 94 8.77 1.04 -9.46
N VAL A 95 7.93 1.69 -8.66
CA VAL A 95 7.96 3.16 -8.53
C VAL A 95 9.25 3.64 -7.86
N LEU A 96 9.74 2.94 -6.82
CA LEU A 96 11.05 3.20 -6.21
C LEU A 96 12.17 3.11 -7.25
N VAL A 97 12.17 2.07 -8.07
CA VAL A 97 13.12 1.91 -9.19
C VAL A 97 13.04 3.10 -10.15
N ALA A 98 11.83 3.53 -10.53
CA ALA A 98 11.65 4.68 -11.43
C ALA A 98 12.21 5.98 -10.85
N HIS A 99 12.04 6.22 -9.54
CA HIS A 99 12.63 7.37 -8.85
C HIS A 99 14.15 7.27 -8.75
N TRP A 100 14.69 6.09 -8.45
CA TRP A 100 16.13 5.86 -8.44
C TRP A 100 16.75 6.21 -9.81
N LEU A 101 16.13 5.73 -10.89
CA LEU A 101 16.57 6.01 -12.26
C LEU A 101 16.50 7.50 -12.61
N GLU A 102 15.44 8.22 -12.19
CA GLU A 102 15.32 9.67 -12.39
C GLU A 102 16.45 10.44 -11.71
N VAL A 103 16.80 10.07 -10.48
CA VAL A 103 17.89 10.70 -9.73
C VAL A 103 19.23 10.40 -10.39
N ALA A 104 19.46 9.14 -10.80
CA ALA A 104 20.68 8.72 -11.46
C ALA A 104 20.90 9.44 -12.81
N GLU A 105 19.85 9.55 -13.63
CA GLU A 105 19.92 10.27 -14.92
C GLU A 105 20.27 11.74 -14.76
N ARG A 106 19.77 12.38 -13.70
CA ARG A 106 20.10 13.78 -13.42
C ARG A 106 21.56 13.95 -13.03
N ALA A 107 22.09 13.06 -12.19
CA ALA A 107 23.49 13.08 -11.81
C ALA A 107 24.40 12.91 -13.05
N GLU A 108 24.00 12.06 -14.01
CA GLU A 108 24.73 11.87 -15.27
C GLU A 108 24.61 13.03 -16.24
N ALA A 109 23.42 13.64 -16.35
CA ALA A 109 23.20 14.81 -17.20
C ALA A 109 24.05 16.01 -16.75
N GLU A 110 24.32 16.12 -15.45
CA GLU A 110 25.26 17.09 -14.87
C GLU A 110 26.73 16.73 -15.20
N GLY A 111 27.03 15.46 -15.46
CA GLY A 111 28.37 14.91 -15.76
C GLY A 111 28.76 14.73 -17.24
N ARG A 112 27.86 14.97 -18.21
CA ARG A 112 28.07 14.83 -19.67
C ARG A 112 28.50 13.42 -20.15
N ALA A 113 27.81 12.36 -19.73
CA ALA A 113 27.88 11.06 -20.41
C ALA A 113 26.78 10.96 -21.48
N GLU A 114 27.06 10.32 -22.62
CA GLU A 114 25.98 9.80 -23.47
C GLU A 114 25.33 8.62 -22.75
N PRO A 115 23.99 8.55 -22.69
CA PRO A 115 23.31 7.46 -22.03
C PRO A 115 23.54 6.18 -22.83
N ASP A 116 24.23 5.22 -22.22
CA ASP A 116 24.22 3.83 -22.67
C ASP A 116 22.79 3.26 -22.58
N SER A 117 22.49 2.21 -23.33
CA SER A 117 21.14 1.63 -23.33
C SER A 117 20.83 1.00 -21.97
N ALA A 118 20.03 1.67 -21.14
CA ALA A 118 19.58 1.12 -19.87
C ALA A 118 18.58 -0.03 -20.09
N PRO A 119 18.65 -1.12 -19.31
CA PRO A 119 17.72 -2.23 -19.42
C PRO A 119 16.29 -1.79 -19.09
N LEU A 120 15.31 -2.52 -19.62
CA LEU A 120 13.94 -2.48 -19.13
C LEU A 120 13.87 -3.20 -17.79
N VAL A 121 13.34 -2.55 -16.76
CA VAL A 121 13.19 -3.15 -15.43
C VAL A 121 11.77 -3.62 -15.21
N TRP A 122 11.58 -4.92 -15.08
CA TRP A 122 10.35 -5.53 -14.59
C TRP A 122 10.44 -5.66 -13.07
N ALA A 123 9.56 -5.04 -12.30
CA ALA A 123 9.65 -5.14 -10.84
C ALA A 123 8.29 -5.21 -10.16
N THR A 124 8.21 -5.94 -9.06
CA THR A 124 6.99 -6.05 -8.24
C THR A 124 7.36 -6.20 -6.79
N GLY A 125 6.71 -5.46 -5.90
CA GLY A 125 6.98 -5.54 -4.47
C GLY A 125 6.34 -4.39 -3.73
N MET A 126 5.99 -4.60 -2.47
CA MET A 126 5.71 -3.51 -1.52
C MET A 126 6.93 -3.29 -0.64
N VAL A 127 7.10 -2.08 -0.12
CA VAL A 127 8.24 -1.74 0.74
C VAL A 127 7.78 -1.12 2.06
N ASP A 128 8.61 -1.22 3.09
CA ASP A 128 8.39 -0.56 4.38
C ASP A 128 8.92 0.89 4.39
N ALA A 129 8.91 1.50 5.57
CA ALA A 129 9.39 2.87 5.76
C ALA A 129 10.90 3.04 5.53
N ASP A 130 11.66 1.96 5.67
CA ASP A 130 13.11 1.89 5.45
C ASP A 130 13.46 1.45 4.01
N LEU A 131 12.46 1.40 3.12
CA LEU A 131 12.57 0.90 1.74
C LEU A 131 12.98 -0.58 1.65
N ARG A 132 12.75 -1.38 2.71
CA ARG A 132 12.95 -2.83 2.64
C ARG A 132 11.74 -3.47 1.97
N PRO A 133 11.94 -4.31 0.93
CA PRO A 133 10.88 -5.11 0.37
C PRO A 133 10.26 -6.06 1.41
N LEU A 134 8.93 -6.08 1.49
CA LEU A 134 8.21 -6.96 2.43
C LEU A 134 7.91 -8.33 1.80
N PRO A 135 7.91 -9.43 2.58
CA PRO A 135 7.49 -10.74 2.09
C PRO A 135 5.97 -10.78 1.88
N SER A 136 5.52 -11.25 0.72
CA SER A 136 4.10 -11.42 0.39
C SER A 136 3.95 -12.33 -0.83
N ASP A 137 2.76 -12.92 -1.03
CA ASP A 137 2.44 -13.56 -2.31
C ASP A 137 2.12 -12.48 -3.36
N TYR A 138 3.14 -12.14 -4.15
CA TYR A 138 3.01 -11.16 -5.23
C TYR A 138 2.41 -11.72 -6.51
N HIS A 139 2.01 -12.99 -6.51
CA HIS A 139 1.49 -13.71 -7.68
C HIS A 139 2.44 -13.60 -8.90
N ILE A 140 3.76 -13.65 -8.66
CA ILE A 140 4.80 -13.47 -9.68
C ILE A 140 4.58 -14.40 -10.90
N PRO A 141 4.27 -15.70 -10.74
CA PRO A 141 4.03 -16.56 -11.90
C PRO A 141 2.89 -16.08 -12.81
N ARG A 142 1.81 -15.55 -12.21
CA ARG A 142 0.66 -15.01 -12.96
C ARG A 142 1.02 -13.70 -13.66
N LYS A 143 1.83 -12.86 -13.01
CA LYS A 143 2.32 -11.60 -13.58
C LYS A 143 3.27 -11.84 -14.76
N ILE A 144 4.14 -12.84 -14.69
CA ILE A 144 4.99 -13.28 -15.82
C ILE A 144 4.10 -13.73 -16.99
N ALA A 145 3.12 -14.60 -16.72
CA ALA A 145 2.20 -15.07 -17.76
C ALA A 145 1.42 -13.94 -18.45
N ALA A 146 0.99 -12.91 -17.70
CA ALA A 146 0.33 -11.73 -18.24
C ALA A 146 1.24 -10.89 -19.15
N CYS A 147 2.56 -10.99 -18.99
CA CYS A 147 3.56 -10.25 -19.78
C CYS A 147 4.09 -11.04 -21.00
N ALA A 148 3.75 -12.32 -21.14
CA ALA A 148 4.36 -13.21 -22.13
C ALA A 148 4.29 -12.67 -23.58
N GLY A 149 3.17 -12.02 -23.93
CA GLY A 149 2.98 -11.40 -25.25
C GLY A 149 3.85 -10.17 -25.52
N ASN A 150 4.44 -9.56 -24.48
CA ASN A 150 5.17 -8.30 -24.58
C ASN A 150 6.68 -8.48 -24.59
N PHE A 151 7.22 -9.56 -24.01
CA PHE A 151 8.66 -9.72 -23.80
C PHE A 151 9.48 -9.64 -25.10
N ALA A 152 8.98 -10.19 -26.21
CA ALA A 152 9.68 -10.12 -27.50
C ALA A 152 9.82 -8.68 -28.01
N GLY A 153 8.76 -7.87 -27.91
CA GLY A 153 8.78 -6.45 -28.29
C GLY A 153 9.69 -5.65 -27.37
N TRP A 154 9.58 -5.87 -26.06
CA TRP A 154 10.45 -5.22 -25.08
C TRP A 154 11.94 -5.54 -25.27
N ARG A 155 12.32 -6.78 -25.62
CA ARG A 155 13.73 -7.08 -25.95
C ARG A 155 14.18 -6.37 -27.23
N ALA A 156 13.31 -6.24 -28.23
CA ALA A 156 13.64 -5.51 -29.45
C ALA A 156 13.83 -4.00 -29.20
N ASP A 157 13.03 -3.43 -28.30
CA ASP A 157 13.04 -1.98 -28.01
C ASP A 157 14.16 -1.58 -27.02
N PHE A 158 14.43 -2.42 -26.01
CA PHE A 158 15.34 -2.10 -24.89
C PHE A 158 16.63 -2.94 -24.87
N GLY A 159 16.74 -3.96 -25.72
CA GLY A 159 17.87 -4.89 -25.76
C GLY A 159 17.86 -5.92 -24.62
N LYS A 160 17.82 -5.45 -23.37
CA LYS A 160 17.84 -6.28 -22.16
C LYS A 160 16.64 -5.99 -21.27
N ILE A 161 16.07 -7.04 -20.69
CA ILE A 161 15.07 -6.97 -19.62
C ILE A 161 15.69 -7.58 -18.37
N ILE A 162 15.50 -6.95 -17.21
CA ILE A 162 15.86 -7.53 -15.91
C ILE A 162 14.62 -7.58 -15.02
N ALA A 163 14.55 -8.57 -14.13
CA ALA A 163 13.52 -8.65 -13.11
C ALA A 163 14.08 -8.32 -11.73
N ILE A 164 13.37 -7.50 -10.95
CA ILE A 164 13.70 -7.20 -9.56
C ILE A 164 12.50 -7.57 -8.69
N VAL A 165 12.71 -8.49 -7.76
CA VAL A 165 11.66 -9.01 -6.87
C VAL A 165 12.15 -9.07 -5.42
N PRO A 166 11.25 -8.99 -4.43
CA PRO A 166 11.57 -9.22 -3.04
C PRO A 166 12.18 -10.60 -2.84
N LYS A 167 13.19 -10.68 -1.98
CA LYS A 167 13.75 -11.94 -1.49
C LYS A 167 12.68 -12.72 -0.74
N THR A 168 12.62 -14.03 -0.96
CA THR A 168 11.65 -14.90 -0.27
C THR A 168 12.33 -15.61 0.90
N ALA A 169 11.55 -16.01 1.90
CA ALA A 169 12.07 -16.78 3.03
C ALA A 169 12.36 -18.24 2.64
N GLU A 170 11.81 -18.70 1.52
CA GLU A 170 11.84 -20.09 1.06
C GLU A 170 12.77 -20.23 -0.15
N PRO A 171 13.97 -20.83 0.00
CA PRO A 171 14.92 -20.98 -1.11
C PRO A 171 14.39 -21.78 -2.30
N GLU A 172 13.45 -22.70 -2.05
CA GLU A 172 12.76 -23.48 -3.09
C GLU A 172 11.86 -22.59 -3.96
N GLU A 173 11.22 -21.58 -3.36
CA GLU A 173 10.43 -20.59 -4.09
C GLU A 173 11.33 -19.71 -4.96
N GLU A 174 12.46 -19.22 -4.44
CA GLU A 174 13.42 -18.46 -5.27
C GLU A 174 13.90 -19.30 -6.45
N THR A 175 14.22 -20.57 -6.23
CA THR A 175 14.67 -21.49 -7.29
C THR A 175 13.59 -21.62 -8.36
N ARG A 176 12.34 -21.86 -7.96
CA ARG A 176 11.20 -21.93 -8.87
C ARG A 176 10.98 -20.63 -9.64
N LEU A 177 11.10 -19.47 -8.99
CA LEU A 177 10.97 -18.17 -9.63
C LEU A 177 12.11 -17.91 -10.61
N ARG A 178 13.35 -18.29 -10.28
CA ARG A 178 14.49 -18.24 -11.21
C ARG A 178 14.21 -19.06 -12.47
N ASP A 179 13.71 -20.29 -12.31
CA ASP A 179 13.37 -21.14 -13.47
C ASP A 179 12.29 -20.51 -14.36
N LEU A 180 11.26 -19.89 -13.75
CA LEU A 180 10.20 -19.20 -14.48
C LEU A 180 10.72 -17.99 -15.27
N PHE A 181 11.57 -17.16 -14.66
CA PHE A 181 12.18 -16.03 -15.37
C PHE A 181 13.20 -16.48 -16.42
N ALA A 182 13.96 -17.54 -16.14
CA ALA A 182 14.92 -18.12 -17.09
C ALA A 182 14.24 -18.71 -18.33
N ALA A 183 13.03 -19.29 -18.19
CA ALA A 183 12.22 -19.73 -19.32
C ALA A 183 11.86 -18.58 -20.26
N GLU A 184 11.80 -17.35 -19.73
CA GLU A 184 11.62 -16.12 -20.49
C GLU A 184 12.96 -15.40 -20.75
N ASP A 185 14.14 -16.01 -20.55
CA ASP A 185 15.44 -15.33 -20.75
C ASP A 185 15.54 -13.97 -20.02
N ILE A 186 14.97 -13.89 -18.80
CA ILE A 186 15.02 -12.69 -17.95
C ILE A 186 15.90 -13.02 -16.73
N PRO A 187 17.04 -12.35 -16.54
CA PRO A 187 17.77 -12.43 -15.28
C PRO A 187 16.94 -11.80 -14.16
N VAL A 188 16.81 -12.51 -13.03
CA VAL A 188 16.09 -12.06 -11.85
C VAL A 188 17.03 -11.78 -10.67
N HIS A 189 16.83 -10.63 -10.05
CA HIS A 189 17.51 -10.18 -8.84
C HIS A 189 16.52 -10.21 -7.67
N PHE A 190 16.87 -10.96 -6.63
CA PHE A 190 16.13 -11.01 -5.37
C PHE A 190 16.78 -10.04 -4.41
N ILE A 191 16.01 -9.10 -3.89
CA ILE A 191 16.52 -8.02 -3.03
C ILE A 191 15.90 -8.08 -1.64
N ALA A 192 16.73 -7.91 -0.60
CA ALA A 192 16.32 -7.88 0.80
C ALA A 192 16.16 -6.44 1.34
N ASP A 193 16.85 -5.47 0.74
CA ASP A 193 16.85 -4.08 1.19
C ASP A 193 17.23 -3.11 0.06
N PHE A 194 17.29 -1.81 0.39
CA PHE A 194 17.64 -0.76 -0.54
C PHE A 194 19.11 -0.79 -0.98
N GLU A 195 20.04 -1.28 -0.15
CA GLU A 195 21.46 -1.35 -0.50
C GLU A 195 21.68 -2.39 -1.61
N GLU A 196 21.03 -3.55 -1.52
CA GLU A 196 21.03 -4.55 -2.58
C GLU A 196 20.36 -4.02 -3.86
N LEU A 197 19.25 -3.27 -3.75
CA LEU A 197 18.60 -2.63 -4.89
C LEU A 197 19.53 -1.63 -5.59
N ASP A 198 20.17 -0.73 -4.83
CA ASP A 198 21.14 0.23 -5.37
C ASP A 198 22.28 -0.51 -6.08
N ALA A 199 22.88 -1.51 -5.44
CA ALA A 199 23.98 -2.28 -6.03
C ALA A 199 23.57 -2.95 -7.36
N VAL A 200 22.38 -3.56 -7.42
CA VAL A 200 21.84 -4.17 -8.65
C VAL A 200 21.66 -3.11 -9.73
N LEU A 201 20.95 -2.02 -9.44
CA LEU A 201 20.70 -0.99 -10.44
C LEU A 201 21.99 -0.34 -10.93
N ARG A 202 22.95 -0.04 -10.05
CA ARG A 202 24.26 0.48 -10.45
C ARG A 202 25.02 -0.45 -11.39
N ASN A 203 25.00 -1.75 -11.10
CA ASN A 203 25.65 -2.75 -11.94
C ASN A 203 24.95 -2.90 -13.30
N GLU A 204 23.62 -2.92 -13.31
CA GLU A 204 22.82 -3.18 -14.52
C GLU A 204 22.67 -1.96 -15.42
N THR A 205 22.71 -0.76 -14.86
CA THR A 205 22.54 0.49 -15.62
C THR A 205 23.84 1.27 -15.79
N GLY A 206 24.92 0.91 -15.08
CA GLY A 206 26.17 1.67 -15.03
C GLY A 206 26.06 3.04 -14.36
N ARG A 207 24.90 3.34 -13.76
CA ARG A 207 24.59 4.65 -13.17
C ARG A 207 24.87 4.62 -11.67
N ALA A 208 24.87 5.77 -11.01
CA ALA A 208 24.97 5.84 -9.55
C ALA A 208 24.05 6.92 -8.99
N VAL A 209 23.35 6.59 -7.91
CA VAL A 209 22.70 7.59 -7.07
C VAL A 209 23.66 7.96 -5.96
N THR A 210 23.92 9.26 -5.79
CA THR A 210 24.54 9.75 -4.56
C THR A 210 23.39 10.03 -3.59
N PRO A 211 23.28 9.30 -2.46
CA PRO A 211 22.25 9.60 -1.49
C PRO A 211 22.40 11.06 -1.03
N PRO A 212 21.28 11.74 -0.70
CA PRO A 212 21.37 13.07 -0.16
C PRO A 212 22.34 13.09 1.02
N ALA A 213 23.25 14.07 1.02
CA ALA A 213 24.09 14.28 2.19
C ALA A 213 23.16 14.39 3.40
N PRO A 214 23.45 13.70 4.52
CA PRO A 214 22.65 13.88 5.72
C PRO A 214 22.61 15.38 5.98
N GLU A 215 21.40 15.97 6.03
CA GLU A 215 21.28 17.34 6.50
C GLU A 215 22.10 17.40 7.79
N PRO A 216 23.04 18.35 7.93
CA PRO A 216 23.79 18.48 9.16
C PRO A 216 22.74 18.57 10.24
N ALA A 217 22.65 17.53 11.08
CA ALA A 217 21.66 17.39 12.13
C ALA A 217 21.59 18.76 12.76
N ALA A 218 20.47 19.47 12.55
CA ALA A 218 20.36 20.87 12.90
C ALA A 218 20.86 20.95 14.33
N GLU A 219 22.07 21.49 14.49
CA GLU A 219 22.76 21.50 15.75
C GLU A 219 21.78 22.25 16.63
N LEU A 220 21.12 21.51 17.52
CA LEU A 220 20.15 22.04 18.46
C LEU A 220 20.93 23.12 19.16
N LEU A 221 20.74 24.36 18.71
CA LEU A 221 21.34 25.54 19.28
C LEU A 221 20.94 25.46 20.74
N ALA A 222 21.91 25.04 21.56
CA ALA A 222 21.79 25.10 22.99
C ALA A 222 21.28 26.50 23.29
N PRO A 223 20.20 26.66 24.09
CA PRO A 223 19.65 27.97 24.35
C PRO A 223 20.78 28.84 24.89
N ALA A 224 21.14 29.87 24.13
CA ALA A 224 22.12 30.85 24.56
C ALA A 224 21.57 31.48 25.84
N ASP A 225 22.25 31.20 26.95
CA ASP A 225 22.04 31.81 28.26
C ASP A 225 22.07 33.33 28.11
N THR A 226 20.89 33.90 27.88
CA THR A 226 20.67 35.34 27.99
C THR A 226 20.08 35.58 29.36
N PRO A 227 20.78 36.29 30.27
CA PRO A 227 20.26 36.55 31.60
C PRO A 227 19.09 37.55 31.48
N VAL A 228 17.86 37.05 31.56
CA VAL A 228 16.67 37.89 31.70
C VAL A 228 16.64 38.45 33.13
N PRO A 229 16.56 39.78 33.31
CA PRO A 229 16.47 40.38 34.64
C PRO A 229 15.13 40.03 35.31
N ARG A 230 15.23 39.45 36.52
CA ARG A 230 14.10 39.07 37.38
C ARG A 230 13.27 40.29 37.79
N ALA A 231 11.99 40.30 37.41
CA ALA A 231 10.97 41.13 38.04
C ALA A 231 10.48 40.47 39.36
N PRO A 232 10.13 41.27 40.40
CA PRO A 232 9.89 40.75 41.74
C PRO A 232 8.56 39.98 41.86
N SER A 233 8.65 38.75 42.35
CA SER A 233 7.53 37.86 42.66
C SER A 233 6.70 38.36 43.85
N ARG A 234 5.44 38.75 43.60
CA ARG A 234 4.44 38.98 44.65
C ARG A 234 3.94 37.62 45.17
N LYS A 235 4.34 37.29 46.40
CA LYS A 235 3.87 36.12 47.17
C LYS A 235 2.36 36.23 47.44
N ARG A 236 1.56 35.39 46.79
CA ARG A 236 0.23 35.01 47.31
C ARG A 236 0.31 33.59 47.84
N ARG A 237 0.32 33.51 49.17
CA ARG A 237 0.07 32.30 49.95
C ARG A 237 -1.40 31.93 49.80
N LEU A 238 -1.71 30.64 49.61
CA LEU A 238 -2.87 29.95 50.17
C LEU A 238 -2.55 28.43 50.22
N PRO A 239 -3.13 27.67 51.17
CA PRO A 239 -2.53 26.47 51.74
C PRO A 239 -3.14 25.17 51.21
N ALA A 240 -2.33 24.12 51.08
CA ALA A 240 -2.78 22.75 50.87
C ALA A 240 -2.63 21.96 52.19
N TRP A 241 -3.75 21.83 52.90
CA TRP A 241 -4.01 20.85 53.96
C TRP A 241 -4.66 19.63 53.30
N LEU A 242 -4.27 18.43 53.77
CA LEU A 242 -4.84 17.05 53.74
C LEU A 242 -5.78 16.62 52.58
N TRP A 243 -5.76 15.39 52.08
CA TRP A 243 -5.63 14.03 52.64
C TRP A 243 -5.04 13.13 51.53
N GLY A 244 -4.43 11.95 51.70
CA GLY A 244 -4.42 10.97 52.78
C GLY A 244 -4.47 9.56 52.15
N VAL A 245 -3.39 8.79 52.34
CA VAL A 245 -3.30 7.33 52.61
C VAL A 245 -4.13 6.32 51.78
N ALA A 246 -3.42 5.40 51.10
CA ALA A 246 -3.54 3.92 51.18
C ALA A 246 -2.76 3.31 49.98
N GLY A 247 -1.95 2.26 50.03
CA GLY A 247 -1.77 1.21 51.03
C GLY A 247 -1.83 -0.17 50.34
N LEU A 248 -0.66 -0.77 50.11
CA LEU A 248 -0.33 -2.21 50.10
C LEU A 248 -1.04 -3.21 49.14
N ALA A 249 -0.21 -3.73 48.23
CA ALA A 249 0.06 -5.15 47.89
C ALA A 249 -0.96 -6.25 48.20
N ALA A 250 -1.26 -7.06 47.18
CA ALA A 250 -1.45 -8.51 47.35
C ALA A 250 -1.09 -9.27 46.06
N VAL A 251 -0.17 -10.21 46.21
CA VAL A 251 0.22 -11.27 45.29
C VAL A 251 -0.93 -12.29 45.19
N GLY A 252 -1.25 -12.72 43.97
CA GLY A 252 -2.28 -13.72 43.71
C GLY A 252 -2.00 -14.51 42.44
N LEU A 253 -1.10 -15.48 42.54
CA LEU A 253 -0.81 -16.52 41.57
C LEU A 253 -2.05 -17.42 41.41
N PHE A 254 -2.69 -17.43 40.23
CA PHE A 254 -3.71 -18.42 39.87
C PHE A 254 -3.19 -19.30 38.74
N VAL A 255 -2.75 -20.50 39.12
CA VAL A 255 -2.66 -21.68 38.27
C VAL A 255 -3.93 -22.48 38.54
N PHE A 256 -4.72 -22.84 37.53
CA PHE A 256 -5.19 -24.22 37.32
C PHE A 256 -6.22 -24.39 36.17
N PHE A 257 -5.99 -25.50 35.45
CA PHE A 257 -6.91 -26.38 34.71
C PHE A 257 -7.48 -25.95 33.33
N VAL A 258 -6.77 -26.39 32.29
CA VAL A 258 -7.33 -26.79 30.99
C VAL A 258 -7.71 -28.28 31.07
N PRO A 259 -8.93 -28.71 30.70
CA PRO A 259 -9.18 -30.09 30.36
C PRO A 259 -8.84 -30.32 28.88
N VAL A 260 -7.84 -31.17 28.67
CA VAL A 260 -7.57 -31.87 27.41
C VAL A 260 -8.73 -32.85 27.18
N LEU A 261 -9.35 -32.79 26.00
CA LEU A 261 -10.14 -33.90 25.46
C LEU A 261 -9.40 -34.48 24.26
N GLU A 262 -8.95 -35.71 24.43
CA GLU A 262 -8.42 -36.61 23.42
C GLU A 262 -9.55 -37.29 22.62
N ASN A 263 -9.21 -37.64 21.39
CA ASN A 263 -9.74 -38.73 20.56
C ASN A 263 -10.98 -38.49 19.70
N GLY A 264 -10.71 -38.43 18.39
CA GLY A 264 -11.69 -38.61 17.32
C GLY A 264 -11.02 -38.57 15.95
N SER A 265 -10.11 -39.50 15.67
CA SER A 265 -9.60 -39.77 14.33
C SER A 265 -10.67 -40.42 13.47
N VAL A 266 -10.97 -39.87 12.29
CA VAL A 266 -11.48 -40.66 11.15
C VAL A 266 -10.89 -40.13 9.83
N LEU A 267 -10.09 -41.01 9.23
CA LEU A 267 -9.64 -41.19 7.86
C LEU A 267 -9.81 -40.08 6.80
N SER A 268 -8.66 -39.76 6.21
CA SER A 268 -8.51 -39.45 4.79
C SER A 268 -8.87 -40.66 3.93
N SER A 269 -9.61 -40.41 2.85
CA SER A 269 -9.51 -40.96 1.48
C SER A 269 -10.86 -41.36 0.90
N LEU A 270 -11.31 -40.59 -0.09
CA LEU A 270 -11.87 -41.11 -1.33
C LEU A 270 -11.72 -40.03 -2.42
N LEU A 271 -10.98 -40.39 -3.46
CA LEU A 271 -10.83 -39.66 -4.71
C LEU A 271 -12.20 -39.47 -5.39
N GLY A 272 -12.48 -38.26 -5.86
CA GLY A 272 -13.65 -37.94 -6.66
C GLY A 272 -13.41 -36.70 -7.50
N ASN A 273 -13.10 -36.90 -8.77
CA ASN A 273 -13.09 -35.90 -9.82
C ASN A 273 -14.50 -35.26 -9.95
N SER A 274 -14.64 -33.95 -9.73
CA SER A 274 -15.45 -33.06 -10.58
C SER A 274 -15.43 -31.65 -9.98
N GLY A 275 -15.27 -30.65 -10.84
CA GLY A 275 -15.53 -29.27 -10.45
C GLY A 275 -16.97 -29.15 -9.95
N ASP A 276 -17.13 -28.76 -8.71
CA ASP A 276 -18.40 -28.24 -8.21
C ASP A 276 -18.12 -27.11 -7.24
N LYS A 277 -18.91 -26.07 -7.44
CA LYS A 277 -18.86 -24.77 -6.77
C LYS A 277 -18.86 -24.99 -5.26
N GLU A 278 -17.93 -24.37 -4.55
CA GLU A 278 -18.08 -24.11 -3.11
C GLU A 278 -19.36 -23.29 -2.92
N GLN A 279 -20.46 -23.98 -2.62
CA GLN A 279 -21.68 -23.33 -2.17
C GLN A 279 -21.42 -22.87 -0.74
N ALA A 280 -21.22 -21.57 -0.57
CA ALA A 280 -21.18 -20.93 0.72
C ALA A 280 -22.47 -21.26 1.49
N PHE A 281 -22.31 -22.01 2.58
CA PHE A 281 -23.40 -22.42 3.46
C PHE A 281 -23.90 -21.17 4.20
N ARG A 282 -25.03 -20.61 3.77
CA ARG A 282 -25.63 -19.43 4.41
C ARG A 282 -26.44 -19.88 5.63
N VAL A 283 -26.04 -19.47 6.83
CA VAL A 283 -26.87 -19.64 8.03
C VAL A 283 -28.09 -18.72 7.91
N PRO A 284 -29.33 -19.25 7.97
CA PRO A 284 -30.53 -18.43 7.88
C PRO A 284 -30.55 -17.37 8.99
N GLY A 285 -30.56 -16.09 8.60
CA GLY A 285 -30.65 -14.95 9.52
C GLY A 285 -29.40 -14.09 9.64
N GLU A 286 -28.26 -14.50 9.09
CA GLU A 286 -27.05 -13.67 9.07
C GLU A 286 -27.11 -12.57 8.00
N PRO A 287 -26.65 -11.34 8.31
CA PRO A 287 -26.67 -10.22 7.37
C PRO A 287 -25.75 -10.49 6.17
N ALA A 288 -26.16 -9.99 5.00
CA ALA A 288 -25.40 -10.11 3.75
C ALA A 288 -24.01 -9.44 3.82
N LEU A 289 -23.87 -8.42 4.68
CA LEU A 289 -22.65 -7.68 4.94
C LEU A 289 -22.26 -7.83 6.42
N SER A 290 -20.99 -8.11 6.70
CA SER A 290 -20.43 -7.92 8.04
C SER A 290 -19.52 -6.70 8.07
N VAL A 291 -19.62 -5.91 9.13
CA VAL A 291 -18.74 -4.78 9.42
C VAL A 291 -17.96 -5.10 10.68
N ASN A 292 -16.63 -5.03 10.61
CA ASN A 292 -15.75 -5.20 11.76
C ASN A 292 -14.92 -3.92 11.96
N GLY A 293 -14.66 -3.54 13.21
CA GLY A 293 -13.66 -2.52 13.52
C GLY A 293 -12.27 -3.13 13.62
N LEU A 294 -11.27 -2.37 13.17
CA LEU A 294 -9.85 -2.71 13.25
C LEU A 294 -9.22 -1.83 14.34
N TYR A 295 -8.59 -2.45 15.33
CA TYR A 295 -8.15 -1.80 16.56
C TYR A 295 -6.65 -2.00 16.85
N ALA A 296 -6.09 -1.05 17.61
CA ALA A 296 -4.80 -1.16 18.29
C ALA A 296 -4.95 -0.59 19.72
N GLU A 297 -3.92 -0.66 20.55
CA GLU A 297 -3.91 -0.13 21.92
C GLU A 297 -4.17 1.39 21.92
N ASP A 298 -3.50 2.10 21.01
CA ASP A 298 -3.66 3.53 20.83
C ASP A 298 -3.42 3.99 19.38
N ARG A 299 -3.45 5.32 19.18
CA ARG A 299 -3.28 5.90 17.84
C ARG A 299 -1.86 5.75 17.30
N THR A 300 -0.86 5.78 18.16
CA THR A 300 0.55 5.62 17.78
C THR A 300 0.75 4.20 17.26
N GLU A 301 0.23 3.21 17.98
CA GLU A 301 0.29 1.81 17.56
C GLU A 301 -0.56 1.55 16.31
N CYS A 302 -1.72 2.21 16.14
CA CYS A 302 -2.46 2.14 14.86
C CYS A 302 -1.55 2.54 13.69
N ILE A 303 -0.88 3.70 13.81
CA ILE A 303 -0.01 4.22 12.75
C ILE A 303 1.11 3.22 12.46
N ASP A 304 1.80 2.76 13.51
CA ASP A 304 2.90 1.81 13.39
C ASP A 304 2.47 0.50 12.71
N LYS A 305 1.35 -0.11 13.15
CA LYS A 305 0.82 -1.34 12.57
C LYS A 305 0.34 -1.17 11.12
N ILE A 306 -0.30 -0.04 10.80
CA ILE A 306 -0.72 0.28 9.43
C ILE A 306 0.48 0.36 8.49
N PHE A 307 1.58 1.02 8.91
CA PHE A 307 2.75 1.21 8.05
C PHE A 307 3.67 -0.01 7.99
N SER A 308 3.77 -0.78 9.08
CA SER A 308 4.55 -2.03 9.12
C SER A 308 3.81 -3.23 8.51
N GLY A 309 2.50 -3.14 8.31
CA GLY A 309 1.66 -4.26 7.87
C GLY A 309 1.38 -5.29 8.97
N ALA A 310 1.69 -4.97 10.23
CA ALA A 310 1.35 -5.82 11.36
C ALA A 310 -0.17 -5.92 11.57
N PRO A 311 -0.67 -7.06 12.08
CA PRO A 311 -2.11 -7.29 12.19
C PRO A 311 -2.77 -6.36 13.22
N LEU A 312 -3.97 -5.90 12.90
CA LEU A 312 -4.85 -5.14 13.79
C LEU A 312 -5.85 -6.06 14.48
N ASP A 313 -6.23 -5.73 15.70
CA ASP A 313 -7.25 -6.47 16.45
C ASP A 313 -8.61 -6.26 15.78
N THR A 314 -9.25 -7.35 15.35
CA THR A 314 -10.56 -7.28 14.69
C THR A 314 -11.67 -7.49 15.71
N ARG A 315 -12.63 -6.58 15.77
CA ARG A 315 -13.84 -6.75 16.61
C ARG A 315 -15.09 -6.54 15.77
N SER A 316 -16.01 -7.50 15.81
CA SER A 316 -17.25 -7.41 15.04
C SER A 316 -18.17 -6.32 15.56
N ALA A 317 -18.80 -5.61 14.62
CA ALA A 317 -19.83 -4.66 14.98
C ALA A 317 -21.06 -5.36 15.53
N THR A 318 -21.68 -4.77 16.55
CA THR A 318 -22.96 -5.24 17.07
C THR A 318 -24.07 -4.80 16.13
N LYS A 319 -24.85 -5.74 15.61
CA LYS A 319 -26.03 -5.43 14.81
C LYS A 319 -27.12 -4.79 15.69
N THR A 320 -27.68 -3.68 15.24
CA THR A 320 -28.80 -2.96 15.86
C THR A 320 -30.00 -2.95 14.91
N VAL A 321 -31.15 -2.45 15.38
CA VAL A 321 -32.36 -2.32 14.54
C VAL A 321 -32.13 -1.39 13.35
N ASP A 322 -31.32 -0.35 13.56
CA ASP A 322 -31.02 0.67 12.56
C ASP A 322 -29.66 0.45 11.85
N GLY A 323 -29.00 -0.70 12.10
CA GLY A 323 -27.85 -1.21 11.34
C GLY A 323 -26.69 -1.75 12.18
N PHE A 324 -25.52 -1.09 12.28
CA PHE A 324 -24.38 -1.57 13.06
C PHE A 324 -23.80 -0.53 14.02
N SER A 325 -23.41 -0.98 15.21
CA SER A 325 -22.74 -0.17 16.24
C SER A 325 -21.36 -0.74 16.57
N LEU A 326 -20.37 0.13 16.69
CA LEU A 326 -18.98 -0.20 17.04
C LEU A 326 -18.47 0.68 18.17
N GLN A 327 -17.56 0.15 18.98
CA GLN A 327 -16.85 0.95 19.96
C GLN A 327 -15.86 1.86 19.24
N THR A 328 -15.90 3.16 19.53
CA THR A 328 -15.03 4.15 18.89
C THR A 328 -14.09 4.80 19.92
N GLY A 329 -13.03 5.46 19.43
CA GLY A 329 -11.99 6.05 20.27
C GLY A 329 -10.63 6.05 19.59
N GLY A 330 -9.59 6.48 20.31
CA GLY A 330 -8.21 6.56 19.79
C GLY A 330 -7.62 5.23 19.32
N ALA A 331 -8.17 4.11 19.81
CA ALA A 331 -7.82 2.74 19.47
C ALA A 331 -8.41 2.25 18.14
N LEU A 332 -9.39 2.95 17.54
CA LEU A 332 -10.01 2.52 16.29
C LEU A 332 -9.19 2.99 15.10
N CYS A 333 -8.55 2.05 14.41
CA CYS A 333 -7.67 2.29 13.28
C CYS A 333 -8.40 2.26 11.94
N GLY A 334 -9.48 1.47 11.81
CA GLY A 334 -10.20 1.31 10.55
C GLY A 334 -11.46 0.44 10.65
N LEU A 335 -12.07 0.14 9.50
CA LEU A 335 -13.20 -0.76 9.33
C LEU A 335 -12.87 -1.81 8.27
N ALA A 336 -13.33 -3.04 8.48
CA ALA A 336 -13.32 -4.10 7.48
C ALA A 336 -14.76 -4.48 7.11
N PHE A 337 -15.05 -4.43 5.81
CA PHE A 337 -16.31 -4.83 5.22
C PHE A 337 -16.14 -6.18 4.55
N ARG A 338 -17.08 -7.10 4.73
CA ARG A 338 -17.07 -8.40 4.04
C ARG A 338 -18.45 -8.78 3.56
N ASN A 339 -18.53 -9.12 2.29
CA ASN A 339 -19.74 -9.62 1.65
C ASN A 339 -19.85 -11.14 1.86
N HIS A 340 -20.91 -11.60 2.53
CA HIS A 340 -21.23 -13.02 2.72
C HIS A 340 -22.36 -13.50 1.79
N ALA A 341 -22.88 -12.62 0.93
CA ALA A 341 -23.86 -12.97 -0.08
C ALA A 341 -23.21 -13.58 -1.32
N LEU A 342 -24.05 -14.29 -2.09
CA LEU A 342 -23.71 -14.81 -3.42
C LEU A 342 -23.81 -13.76 -4.53
N ASP A 343 -24.37 -12.60 -4.20
CA ASP A 343 -24.53 -11.47 -5.10
C ASP A 343 -23.53 -10.36 -4.73
N THR A 344 -23.24 -9.49 -5.69
CA THR A 344 -22.50 -8.26 -5.45
C THR A 344 -23.29 -7.30 -4.57
N ILE A 345 -22.61 -6.69 -3.59
CA ILE A 345 -23.16 -5.67 -2.71
C ILE A 345 -22.44 -4.35 -2.96
N GLU A 346 -23.19 -3.25 -2.91
CA GLU A 346 -22.67 -1.90 -2.97
C GLU A 346 -22.73 -1.24 -1.59
N VAL A 347 -21.59 -0.76 -1.11
CA VAL A 347 -21.42 -0.11 0.20
C VAL A 347 -21.07 1.36 -0.01
N THR A 348 -21.97 2.25 0.36
CA THR A 348 -21.76 3.70 0.31
C THR A 348 -21.33 4.19 1.69
N LEU A 349 -20.35 5.09 1.72
CA LEU A 349 -19.88 5.74 2.93
C LEU A 349 -20.41 7.18 2.96
N ASP A 350 -20.78 7.69 4.13
CA ASP A 350 -21.13 9.10 4.23
C ASP A 350 -19.90 10.03 4.07
N ALA A 351 -20.18 11.29 3.75
CA ALA A 351 -19.12 12.28 3.48
C ALA A 351 -18.19 12.52 4.67
N ASP A 352 -18.64 12.27 5.91
CA ASP A 352 -17.86 12.50 7.12
C ASP A 352 -16.88 11.36 7.37
N LEU A 353 -17.30 10.12 7.11
CA LEU A 353 -16.49 8.92 7.18
C LEU A 353 -15.42 8.95 6.08
N ILE A 354 -15.81 9.39 4.88
CA ILE A 354 -14.92 9.61 3.74
C ILE A 354 -13.79 10.58 4.12
N ARG A 355 -14.11 11.72 4.76
CA ARG A 355 -13.11 12.72 5.17
C ARG A 355 -12.17 12.23 6.26
N ARG A 356 -12.58 11.23 7.03
CA ARG A 356 -11.77 10.64 8.11
C ARG A 356 -10.96 9.44 7.65
N GLY A 357 -11.28 8.85 6.51
CA GLY A 357 -10.51 7.78 5.89
C GLY A 357 -9.14 8.25 5.41
N ILE A 358 -8.14 7.40 5.55
CA ILE A 358 -6.94 7.45 4.72
C ILE A 358 -7.40 7.02 3.33
N ALA A 359 -7.48 7.96 2.38
CA ALA A 359 -7.71 7.63 0.99
C ALA A 359 -6.53 6.79 0.50
N GLY A 360 -6.70 5.46 0.43
CA GLY A 360 -5.60 4.56 0.11
C GLY A 360 -5.96 3.21 -0.51
N SER A 361 -7.18 3.04 -1.04
CA SER A 361 -7.48 1.82 -1.85
C SER A 361 -8.74 1.93 -2.72
N SER A 362 -9.43 3.06 -2.73
CA SER A 362 -10.53 3.38 -3.66
C SER A 362 -10.98 4.81 -3.36
N SER A 363 -11.53 5.49 -4.36
CA SER A 363 -12.22 6.77 -4.12
C SER A 363 -13.34 6.51 -3.12
N LEU A 364 -13.12 6.90 -1.87
CA LEU A 364 -14.08 6.81 -0.77
C LEU A 364 -15.38 7.55 -1.11
N ALA A 365 -15.33 8.49 -2.06
CA ALA A 365 -16.48 9.22 -2.60
C ALA A 365 -17.36 8.43 -3.57
N THR A 366 -16.92 7.25 -4.00
CA THR A 366 -17.69 6.33 -4.85
C THR A 366 -18.13 5.13 -4.04
N PRO A 367 -19.33 4.57 -4.31
CA PRO A 367 -19.77 3.37 -3.65
C PRO A 367 -18.77 2.21 -3.86
N MET A 368 -18.43 1.54 -2.77
CA MET A 368 -17.56 0.39 -2.74
C MET A 368 -18.33 -0.85 -3.22
N VAL A 369 -17.90 -1.44 -4.32
CA VAL A 369 -18.51 -2.64 -4.88
C VAL A 369 -17.78 -3.87 -4.33
N LEU A 370 -18.51 -4.74 -3.62
CA LEU A 370 -18.03 -5.98 -3.03
C LEU A 370 -18.67 -7.17 -3.74
N GLY A 371 -17.89 -7.91 -4.52
CA GLY A 371 -18.31 -9.20 -5.06
C GLY A 371 -18.51 -10.27 -3.97
N PRO A 372 -19.01 -11.46 -4.33
CA PRO A 372 -19.25 -12.55 -3.38
C PRO A 372 -17.98 -12.92 -2.63
N ASN A 373 -18.07 -13.07 -1.30
CA ASN A 373 -16.95 -13.36 -0.40
C ASN A 373 -15.80 -12.35 -0.39
N GLN A 374 -15.93 -11.20 -1.05
CA GLN A 374 -14.90 -10.16 -1.04
C GLN A 374 -14.94 -9.37 0.27
N SER A 375 -13.74 -8.95 0.69
CA SER A 375 -13.56 -8.01 1.78
C SER A 375 -12.81 -6.76 1.33
N ARG A 376 -13.08 -5.64 1.98
CA ARG A 376 -12.32 -4.41 1.83
C ARG A 376 -12.17 -3.69 3.16
N GLU A 377 -11.07 -2.97 3.28
CA GLU A 377 -10.73 -2.21 4.47
C GLU A 377 -10.76 -0.71 4.19
N LEU A 378 -11.20 0.04 5.21
CA LEU A 378 -11.15 1.48 5.29
C LEU A 378 -10.31 1.85 6.50
N ILE A 379 -9.12 2.39 6.29
CA ILE A 379 -8.26 2.85 7.37
C ILE A 379 -8.55 4.31 7.67
N PHE A 380 -8.48 4.75 8.92
CA PHE A 380 -8.78 6.12 9.34
C PHE A 380 -7.53 6.98 9.56
N ALA A 381 -7.53 8.18 8.97
CA ALA A 381 -6.55 9.23 9.19
C ALA A 381 -6.74 9.91 10.56
N GLN A 382 -7.97 9.92 11.07
CA GLN A 382 -8.32 10.37 12.41
C GLN A 382 -9.43 9.49 12.98
N PRO A 383 -9.39 9.15 14.29
CA PRO A 383 -10.42 8.32 14.89
C PRO A 383 -11.80 8.99 14.73
N PRO A 384 -12.81 8.25 14.25
CA PRO A 384 -14.17 8.76 14.20
C PRO A 384 -14.77 8.93 15.60
N GLY A 385 -15.81 9.77 15.68
CA GLY A 385 -16.72 9.87 16.82
C GLY A 385 -17.56 8.60 16.96
N VAL A 386 -18.88 8.67 17.14
CA VAL A 386 -19.72 7.45 17.18
C VAL A 386 -20.04 7.00 15.74
N LEU A 387 -19.91 5.69 15.48
CA LEU A 387 -20.20 5.09 14.19
C LEU A 387 -21.54 4.37 14.23
N SER A 388 -22.40 4.66 13.25
CA SER A 388 -23.64 3.92 13.04
C SER A 388 -23.81 3.60 11.55
N ALA A 389 -23.72 2.32 11.19
CA ALA A 389 -24.08 1.91 9.84
C ALA A 389 -25.60 1.77 9.73
N GLY A 390 -26.19 2.14 8.59
CA GLY A 390 -27.61 1.91 8.32
C GLY A 390 -27.85 1.17 7.00
N THR A 391 -28.91 0.38 6.95
CA THR A 391 -29.40 -0.22 5.70
C THR A 391 -30.38 0.73 5.02
N GLN A 392 -30.13 1.05 3.75
CA GLN A 392 -31.15 1.66 2.90
C GLN A 392 -31.55 0.64 1.84
N VAL A 393 -32.69 -0.01 2.06
CA VAL A 393 -33.28 -0.91 1.08
C VAL A 393 -33.85 -0.05 -0.04
N SER A 394 -33.23 -0.12 -1.22
CA SER A 394 -33.59 0.70 -2.38
C SER A 394 -35.00 0.38 -2.90
N GLU A 395 -35.47 -0.85 -2.71
CA GLU A 395 -36.80 -1.32 -3.13
C GLU A 395 -37.40 -2.33 -2.13
N PRO A 396 -38.65 -2.14 -1.66
CA PRO A 396 -39.29 -3.11 -0.77
C PRO A 396 -39.40 -4.48 -1.45
N GLY A 397 -38.73 -5.48 -0.88
CA GLY A 397 -38.76 -6.88 -1.36
C GLY A 397 -37.52 -7.34 -2.13
N GLN A 398 -36.53 -6.47 -2.39
CA GLN A 398 -35.21 -6.90 -2.86
C GLN A 398 -34.27 -7.25 -1.70
N PRO A 399 -33.36 -8.23 -1.87
CA PRO A 399 -32.31 -8.50 -0.89
C PRO A 399 -31.42 -7.26 -0.70
N ASP A 400 -30.85 -7.09 0.50
CA ASP A 400 -29.99 -5.96 0.92
C ASP A 400 -28.75 -5.77 0.01
N ARG A 401 -28.94 -5.17 -1.16
CA ARG A 401 -27.90 -4.94 -2.17
C ARG A 401 -27.16 -3.62 -2.01
N HIS A 402 -27.75 -2.68 -1.26
CA HIS A 402 -27.18 -1.37 -1.01
C HIS A 402 -27.11 -1.08 0.49
N TRP A 403 -25.93 -0.70 0.96
CA TRP A 403 -25.65 -0.41 2.37
C TRP A 403 -25.08 1.00 2.49
N THR A 404 -25.53 1.78 3.49
CA THR A 404 -25.02 3.14 3.72
C THR A 404 -24.44 3.25 5.13
N ILE A 405 -23.14 3.43 5.24
CA ILE A 405 -22.45 3.56 6.53
C ILE A 405 -22.38 5.03 6.94
N ARG A 406 -22.85 5.36 8.15
CA ARG A 406 -22.91 6.74 8.65
C ARG A 406 -22.13 6.95 9.96
N LEU A 407 -21.75 8.19 10.22
CA LEU A 407 -21.36 8.67 11.54
C LEU A 407 -22.58 9.29 12.22
N GLN A 408 -22.78 8.99 13.51
CA GLN A 408 -23.84 9.61 14.32
C GLN A 408 -23.24 10.45 15.44
#